data_AF-A0A6C0IRJ9-F1
#
_entry.id   AF-A0A6C0IRJ9-F1
#
_cell.length_a   1.000
_cell.length_b   1.000
_cell.length_c   1.000
_cell.angle_alpha   90.00
_cell.angle_beta   90.00
_cell.angle_gamma   90.00
#
_symmetry.space_group_name_H-M   'P 1'
#
loop_
_entity.id
_entity.type
_entity.pdbx_description
1 polymer ?
#
loop_
_entity_poly.entity_id
_entity_poly.type
_entity_poly.pdbx_seq_one_letter_code
_entity_poly.pdbx_strand_id
1 'polypeptide(L)' 'MDKYFGPLPREYCVYFYALSIFFGFVFVVSLLSFLAVTIVHYKKMNMLTIMNTSMLLVNTFLAYLVNRLLHTMCVKSI' A
#
# COMPACT_ATOMS: atom_id res chain seq x y z
N MET A 1 0.46 -11.96 27.18
CA MET A 1 0.29 -11.69 25.73
C MET A 1 -0.18 -10.26 25.47
N ASP A 2 -0.38 -9.44 26.51
CA ASP A 2 -0.93 -8.08 26.46
C ASP A 2 0.11 -6.96 26.25
N LYS A 3 1.37 -7.32 26.00
CA LYS A 3 2.47 -6.35 25.84
C LYS A 3 2.73 -5.90 24.40
N TYR A 4 2.15 -6.61 23.41
CA TYR A 4 2.24 -6.22 21.99
C TYR A 4 1.13 -5.25 21.57
N PHE A 5 0.00 -5.22 22.30
CA PHE A 5 -1.13 -4.31 22.08
C PHE A 5 -1.26 -3.27 23.20
N GLY A 6 -0.14 -2.84 23.78
CA GLY A 6 -0.13 -1.67 24.67
C GLY A 6 -0.38 -0.37 23.88
N PRO A 7 -0.78 0.73 24.55
CA PRO A 7 -1.00 2.02 23.89
C PRO A 7 0.25 2.41 23.10
N LEU A 8 0.12 2.49 21.78
CA LEU A 8 1.22 2.73 20.86
C LEU A 8 1.87 4.08 21.20
N PRO A 9 3.18 4.13 21.49
CA PRO A 9 3.88 5.38 21.73
C PRO A 9 3.73 6.32 20.52
N ARG A 10 3.58 7.62 20.78
CA ARG A 10 3.34 8.67 19.75
C ARG A 10 4.33 8.64 18.59
N GLU A 11 5.55 8.16 18.80
CA GLU A 11 6.58 8.06 17.76
C GLU A 11 6.20 7.06 16.65
N TYR A 12 5.46 6.00 16.98
CA TYR A 12 5.01 5.02 15.99
C TYR A 12 3.92 5.57 15.07
N CYS A 13 3.11 6.54 15.53
CA CYS A 13 2.14 7.23 14.67
C CYS A 13 2.83 7.89 13.47
N VAL A 14 3.93 8.62 13.70
CA VAL A 14 4.67 9.30 12.64
C VAL A 14 5.30 8.29 11.68
N TYR A 15 5.78 7.16 12.21
CA TYR A 15 6.32 6.07 11.39
C TYR A 15 5.25 5.46 10.48
N PHE A 16 4.05 5.14 11.00
CA PHE A 16 2.94 4.62 10.19
C PHE A 16 2.43 5.64 9.17
N TYR A 17 2.49 6.93 9.48
CA TYR A 17 2.18 7.99 8.53
C TYR A 17 3.18 8.01 7.36
N ALA A 18 4.49 8.00 7.66
CA ALA A 18 5.54 7.94 6.66
C ALA A 18 5.42 6.67 5.79
N LEU A 19 5.13 5.52 6.41
CA LEU A 19 4.87 4.27 5.70
C LEU A 19 3.66 4.38 4.77
N SER A 20 2.57 5.01 5.22
CA SER A 20 1.38 5.21 4.38
C SER A 20 1.70 6.05 3.14
N ILE A 21 2.49 7.13 3.27
CA ILE A 21 2.92 7.95 2.13
C ILE A 21 3.79 7.12 1.18
N PHE A 22 4.72 6.34 1.72
CA PHE A 22 5.60 5.49 0.92
C PHE A 22 4.81 4.45 0.10
N PHE A 23 3.90 3.71 0.74
CA PHE A 23 3.05 2.75 0.03
C PHE A 23 2.10 3.42 -0.98
N GLY A 24 1.60 4.62 -0.67
CA GLY A 24 0.82 5.41 -1.61
C GLY A 24 1.64 5.80 -2.86
N PHE A 25 2.90 6.21 -2.68
CA PHE A 25 3.81 6.50 -3.79
C PHE A 25 4.10 5.27 -4.64
N VAL A 26 4.42 4.13 -4.01
CA VAL A 26 4.65 2.85 -4.70
C VAL A 26 3.41 2.40 -5.48
N PHE A 27 2.21 2.61 -4.94
CA PHE A 27 0.95 2.33 -5.64
C PHE A 27 0.80 3.17 -6.91
N VAL A 28 1.09 4.48 -6.84
CA VAL A 28 1.04 5.38 -8.01
C VAL A 28 2.06 4.97 -9.08
N VAL A 29 3.29 4.66 -8.68
CA VAL A 29 4.34 4.18 -9.61
C VAL A 29 3.94 2.84 -10.26
N SER A 30 3.33 1.94 -9.50
CA SER A 30 2.84 0.65 -10.01
C SER A 30 1.70 0.83 -11.01
N LEU A 31 0.79 1.79 -10.76
CA LEU A 31 -0.29 2.18 -11.68
C LEU A 31 0.26 2.72 -13.01
N LEU A 32 1.21 3.65 -12.94
CA LEU A 32 1.87 4.23 -14.11
C LEU A 32 2.60 3.16 -14.92
N SER A 33 3.31 2.26 -14.25
CA SER A 33 4.02 1.15 -14.89
C SER A 33 3.05 0.21 -15.59
N PHE A 34 1.92 -0.12 -14.96
CA PHE A 34 0.90 -0.96 -15.57
C PHE A 34 0.29 -0.30 -16.82
N LEU A 35 -0.06 0.99 -16.74
CA LEU A 35 -0.57 1.75 -17.88
C LEU A 35 0.46 1.85 -19.02
N ALA A 36 1.73 2.04 -18.70
CA ALA A 36 2.79 2.09 -19.71
C ALA A 36 2.94 0.74 -20.44
N VAL A 37 2.94 -0.37 -19.70
CA VAL A 37 3.05 -1.72 -20.29
C VAL A 37 1.80 -2.07 -21.11
N THR A 38 0.60 -1.69 -20.67
CA THR A 38 -0.63 -1.98 -21.44
C THR A 38 -0.69 -1.22 -22.76
N ILE A 39 -0.21 0.04 -22.79
CA ILE A 39 -0.17 0.85 -24.02
C ILE A 39 0.91 0.35 -24.98
N VAL A 40 2.12 0.08 -24.49
CA VAL A 40 3.27 -0.31 -25.34
C VAL A 40 3.17 -1.76 -25.82
N HIS A 41 2.64 -2.66 -25.00
CA HIS A 41 2.62 -4.11 -25.29
C HIS A 41 1.21 -4.69 -25.48
N TYR A 42 0.23 -3.89 -25.90
CA TYR A 42 -1.18 -4.31 -26.09
C TYR A 42 -1.35 -5.67 -26.82
N LYS A 43 -0.49 -5.97 -27.80
CA LYS A 43 -0.59 -7.16 -28.65
C LYS A 43 0.07 -8.43 -28.08
N LYS A 44 0.83 -8.31 -26.99
CA LYS A 44 1.66 -9.39 -26.40
C LYS A 44 1.37 -9.63 -24.91
N MET A 45 0.24 -9.11 -24.42
CA MET A 45 -0.15 -9.25 -23.01
C MET A 45 -0.61 -10.68 -22.72
N ASN A 46 0.19 -11.42 -21.96
CA ASN A 46 -0.26 -12.69 -21.39
C ASN A 46 -1.26 -12.43 -20.26
N MET A 47 -2.33 -13.23 -20.22
CA MET A 47 -3.34 -13.19 -19.15
C MET A 47 -2.70 -13.33 -17.75
N LEU A 48 -1.61 -14.09 -17.66
CA LEU A 48 -0.80 -14.27 -16.46
C LEU A 48 -0.14 -12.96 -15.97
N THR A 49 0.34 -12.13 -16.90
CA THR A 49 0.97 -10.84 -16.58
C THR A 49 -0.07 -9.83 -16.06
N ILE A 50 -1.26 -9.82 -16.66
CA ILE A 50 -2.38 -8.99 -16.19
C ILE A 50 -2.80 -9.40 -14.79
N MET A 51 -2.94 -10.70 -14.53
CA MET A 51 -3.36 -11.22 -13.23
C MET A 51 -2.32 -10.97 -12.12
N ASN A 52 -1.03 -11.12 -12.41
CA ASN A 52 0.03 -10.78 -11.45
C ASN A 52 0.06 -9.27 -11.15
N THR A 53 -0.10 -8.43 -12.17
CA THR A 53 -0.02 -6.99 -11.96
C THR A 53 -1.25 -6.46 -11.21
N SER A 54 -2.44 -7.01 -11.47
CA SER A 54 -3.65 -6.67 -10.71
C SER A 54 -3.55 -7.11 -9.25
N MET A 55 -2.99 -8.30 -8.97
CA MET A 55 -2.70 -8.74 -7.61
C MET A 55 -1.70 -7.80 -6.90
N LEU A 56 -0.64 -7.37 -7.58
CA LEU A 56 0.34 -6.43 -7.03
C LEU A 56 -0.30 -5.07 -6.67
N LEU A 57 -1.19 -4.59 -7.54
CA LEU A 57 -1.99 -3.37 -7.37
C LEU A 57 -2.91 -3.47 -6.14
N VAL A 58 -3.64 -4.57 -6.01
CA VAL A 58 -4.52 -4.80 -4.85
C VAL A 58 -3.72 -4.90 -3.56
N ASN A 59 -2.55 -5.54 -3.59
CA ASN A 59 -1.69 -5.71 -2.42
C ASN A 59 -1.11 -4.37 -1.93
N THR A 60 -0.59 -3.57 -2.85
CA THR A 60 -0.09 -2.22 -2.55
C THR A 60 -1.19 -1.28 -2.07
N PHE A 61 -2.40 -1.38 -2.64
CA PHE A 61 -3.57 -0.64 -2.17
C PHE A 61 -4.02 -1.04 -0.76
N LEU A 62 -4.08 -2.34 -0.47
CA LEU A 62 -4.39 -2.86 0.86
C LEU A 62 -3.34 -2.43 1.89
N ALA A 63 -2.05 -2.48 1.54
CA ALA A 63 -0.98 -2.01 2.41
C ALA A 63 -1.13 -0.50 2.73
N TYR A 64 -1.50 0.32 1.75
CA TYR A 64 -1.82 1.73 1.99
C TYR A 64 -3.01 1.91 2.95
N LEU A 65 -4.10 1.17 2.73
CA LEU A 65 -5.30 1.22 3.58
C LEU A 65 -5.00 0.81 5.02
N VAL A 66 -4.26 -0.29 5.22
CA VAL A 66 -3.87 -0.77 6.55
C VAL A 66 -3.01 0.28 7.26
N ASN A 67 -2.00 0.85 6.59
CA ASN A 67 -1.14 1.88 7.19
C ASN A 67 -1.92 3.15 7.55
N ARG A 68 -2.87 3.57 6.72
CA ARG A 68 -3.75 4.71 7.03
C ARG A 68 -4.71 4.40 8.18
N LEU A 69 -5.28 3.19 8.23
CA LEU A 69 -6.12 2.75 9.35
C LEU A 69 -5.32 2.77 10.65
N LEU A 70 -4.11 2.22 10.66
CA LEU A 70 -3.25 2.16 11.83
C LEU A 70 -2.88 3.56 12.32
N HIS A 71 -2.57 4.48 11.42
CA HIS A 71 -2.37 5.88 11.75
C HIS A 71 -3.62 6.50 12.41
N THR A 72 -4.80 6.26 11.82
CA THR A 72 -6.06 6.82 12.34
C THR A 72 -6.42 6.27 13.73
N MET A 73 -6.17 4.98 13.96
CA MET A 73 -6.34 4.33 15.27
C MET A 73 -5.36 4.88 16.29
N CYS A 74 -4.09 5.05 15.91
CA CYS A 74 -3.05 5.61 16.78
C CYS A 74 -3.34 7.08 17.15
N VAL A 75 -3.91 7.88 16.25
CA VAL A 75 -4.32 9.27 16.56
C VAL A 75 -5.58 9.32 17.44
N LYS A 76 -6.52 8.36 17.28
CA LYS A 76 -7.76 8.30 18.08
C LYS A 76 -7.60 7.65 19.46
N SER A 77 -6.54 6.87 19.67
CA SER A 77 -6.23 6.24 20.97
C SER A 77 -5.54 7.18 21.96
N ILE A 78 -5.25 8.42 21.52
CA ILE A 78 -4.74 9.53 22.33
C ILE A 78 -5.92 10.36 22.82
#